data_AF-A0A5A7UZ36-F1
#
_entry.id   AF-A0A5A7UZ36-F1
#
_cell.length_a   1.000
_cell.length_b   1.000
_cell.length_c   1.000
_cell.angle_alpha   90.00
_cell.angle_beta   90.00
_cell.angle_gamma   90.00
#
_symmetry.space_group_name_H-M   'P 1'
#
loop_
_entity.id
_entity.type
_entity.pdbx_description
1 polymer ?
#
loop_
_entity_poly.entity_id
_entity_poly.type
_entity_poly.pdbx_seq_one_letter_code
_entity_poly.pdbx_strand_id
1 'polypeptide(L)'
;MLPRFAYILELNNPGFVVEYKVDVNGRFLYFFMVLYASISCWQHCRSVISIDGTSLKNKYDGTLLSALTLDANDQIFPLVFCVVDSENDSS
;
A
#
# COMPACT_ATOMS: atom_id res chain seq x y z
N MET A 1 -7.70 -15.62 -2.46
CA MET A 1 -7.02 -15.00 -3.62
C MET A 1 -5.97 -14.00 -3.16
N LEU A 2 -6.32 -13.00 -2.33
CA LEU A 2 -5.38 -12.00 -1.79
C LEU A 2 -4.17 -12.55 -0.98
N PRO A 3 -4.34 -13.50 -0.03
CA PRO A 3 -3.19 -14.02 0.73
C PRO A 3 -2.15 -14.71 -0.17
N ARG A 4 -2.61 -15.45 -1.18
CA ARG A 4 -1.74 -16.10 -2.16
C ARG A 4 -1.05 -15.08 -3.06
N PHE A 5 -1.74 -14.00 -3.42
CA PHE A 5 -1.17 -12.90 -4.17
C PHE A 5 -0.06 -12.20 -3.37
N ALA A 6 -0.31 -11.86 -2.10
CA ALA A 6 0.69 -11.30 -1.19
C ALA A 6 1.95 -12.17 -1.07
N TYR A 7 1.76 -13.47 -0.85
CA TYR A 7 2.85 -14.44 -0.79
C TYR A 7 3.69 -14.49 -2.08
N ILE A 8 3.03 -14.53 -3.25
CA ILE A 8 3.73 -14.56 -4.55
C ILE A 8 4.49 -13.25 -4.79
N LEU A 9 3.92 -12.11 -4.39
CA LEU A 9 4.55 -10.81 -4.50
C LEU A 9 5.85 -10.73 -3.71
N GLU A 10 5.81 -11.14 -2.45
CA GLU A 10 6.99 -11.16 -1.58
C GLU A 10 8.05 -12.13 -2.12
N LEU A 11 7.64 -13.31 -2.59
CA LEU A 11 8.55 -14.31 -3.16
C LEU A 11 9.29 -13.81 -4.41
N ASN A 12 8.60 -13.10 -5.29
CA ASN A 12 9.17 -12.68 -6.58
C ASN A 12 9.88 -11.32 -6.54
N ASN A 13 9.67 -10.53 -5.48
CA ASN A 13 10.24 -9.17 -5.37
C ASN A 13 11.00 -9.02 -4.05
N PRO A 14 12.19 -9.61 -3.93
CA PRO A 14 13.02 -9.46 -2.74
C PRO A 14 13.23 -7.98 -2.37
N GLY A 15 13.06 -7.66 -1.09
CA GLY A 15 13.19 -6.30 -0.55
C GLY A 15 11.90 -5.49 -0.59
N PHE A 16 10.82 -5.97 -1.20
CA PHE A 16 9.50 -5.39 -0.96
C PHE A 16 9.07 -5.68 0.47
N VAL A 17 8.34 -4.75 1.06
CA VAL A 17 7.61 -5.01 2.31
C VAL A 17 6.16 -5.23 1.93
N VAL A 18 5.66 -6.43 2.19
CA VAL A 18 4.27 -6.81 1.92
C VAL A 18 3.64 -7.30 3.22
N GLU A 19 2.48 -6.77 3.56
CA GLU A 19 1.72 -7.20 4.72
C GLU A 19 0.27 -7.50 4.32
N TYR A 20 -0.24 -8.64 4.76
CA TYR A 20 -1.63 -9.01 4.60
C TYR A 20 -2.17 -9.40 5.96
N LYS A 21 -3.21 -8.69 6.42
CA LYS A 21 -3.74 -8.88 7.77
C LYS A 21 -5.23 -9.20 7.77
N VAL A 22 -5.57 -10.12 8.67
CA VAL A 22 -6.94 -10.51 8.98
C VAL A 22 -7.17 -10.46 10.49
N ASP A 23 -8.42 -10.29 10.90
CA ASP A 23 -8.81 -10.37 12.30
C ASP A 23 -8.89 -11.83 12.80
N VAL A 24 -9.24 -12.01 14.07
CA VAL A 24 -9.42 -13.33 14.71
C VAL A 24 -10.52 -14.18 14.07
N ASN A 25 -11.45 -13.56 13.35
CA ASN A 25 -12.57 -14.20 12.66
C ASN A 25 -12.24 -14.47 11.18
N GLY A 26 -11.04 -14.14 10.71
CA GLY A 26 -10.63 -14.26 9.31
C GLY A 26 -11.17 -13.16 8.40
N ARG A 27 -11.69 -12.06 8.95
CA ARG A 27 -12.12 -10.88 8.19
C ARG A 27 -10.89 -10.09 7.75
N PHE A 28 -10.91 -9.62 6.51
CA PHE A 28 -9.87 -8.77 5.97
C PHE A 28 -9.77 -7.47 6.76
N LEU A 29 -8.56 -7.08 7.14
CA LEU A 29 -8.28 -5.79 7.76
C LEU A 29 -7.58 -4.88 6.76
N TYR A 30 -6.41 -5.28 6.28
CA TYR A 30 -5.71 -4.53 5.24
C TYR A 30 -4.73 -5.40 4.46
N PHE A 31 -4.34 -4.87 3.31
CA PHE A 31 -3.19 -5.31 2.53
C PHE A 31 -2.30 -4.09 2.29
N PHE A 32 -1.01 -4.22 2.51
CA PHE A 32 -0.05 -3.13 2.44
C PHE A 32 1.18 -3.57 1.64
N MET A 33 1.69 -2.68 0.79
CA MET A 33 2.89 -2.94 -0.02
C MET A 33 3.75 -1.70 -0.20
N VAL A 34 5.03 -1.83 0.15
CA VAL A 34 6.09 -0.86 -0.16
C VAL A 34 7.09 -1.50 -1.12
N LEU A 35 7.41 -0.79 -2.20
CA LEU A 35 8.41 -1.23 -3.17
C LEU A 35 9.82 -1.02 -2.61
N TYR A 36 10.75 -1.94 -2.91
CA TYR A 36 12.15 -1.79 -2.50
C TYR A 36 12.78 -0.49 -3.00
N ALA A 37 12.44 -0.09 -4.23
CA ALA A 37 12.87 1.19 -4.80
C ALA A 37 12.40 2.37 -3.94
N SER A 38 11.17 2.31 -3.40
CA SER A 38 10.63 3.36 -2.55
C SER A 38 11.38 3.48 -1.22
N ILE A 39 11.74 2.34 -0.61
CA ILE A 39 12.57 2.30 0.60
C ILE A 39 13.96 2.91 0.33
N SER A 40 14.59 2.49 -0.77
CA SER A 40 15.95 2.88 -1.12
C SER A 40 16.05 4.36 -1.56
N CYS A 41 15.04 4.86 -2.25
CA CYS A 41 15.01 6.20 -2.82
C CYS A 41 14.44 7.27 -1.86
N TRP A 42 13.83 6.90 -0.73
CA TRP A 42 13.23 7.86 0.19
C TRP A 42 14.18 8.98 0.62
N GLN A 43 15.43 8.63 0.94
CA GLN A 43 16.48 9.60 1.32
C GLN A 43 16.82 10.63 0.22
N HIS A 44 16.43 10.36 -1.03
CA HIS A 44 16.64 11.23 -2.19
C HIS A 44 15.36 11.97 -2.61
N CYS A 45 14.22 11.67 -1.97
CA CYS A 45 12.94 12.34 -2.22
C CYS A 45 12.78 13.58 -1.34
N ARG A 46 11.88 14.47 -1.73
CA ARG A 46 11.41 15.57 -0.88
C ARG A 46 10.73 14.99 0.37
N SER A 47 10.92 15.63 1.52
CA SER A 47 10.22 15.25 2.77
C SER A 47 8.75 15.73 2.78
N VAL A 48 8.00 15.42 1.72
CA VAL A 48 6.58 15.71 1.55
C VAL A 48 5.89 14.42 1.13
N ILE A 49 4.79 14.10 1.79
CA ILE A 49 3.98 12.91 1.50
C ILE A 49 2.56 13.38 1.21
N SER A 50 2.03 12.98 0.06
CA SER A 50 0.64 13.14 -0.33
C SER A 50 -0.04 11.78 -0.28
N ILE A 51 -1.19 11.69 0.37
CA ILE A 51 -1.97 10.46 0.46
C ILE A 51 -3.28 10.72 -0.27
N ASP A 52 -3.64 9.82 -1.18
CA ASP A 52 -4.93 9.84 -1.87
C ASP A 52 -5.60 8.47 -1.77
N GLY A 53 -6.93 8.47 -1.74
CA GLY A 53 -7.77 7.31 -1.60
C GLY A 53 -8.78 7.21 -2.72
N THR A 54 -8.91 6.02 -3.32
CA THR A 54 -9.98 5.76 -4.28
C THR A 54 -10.82 4.57 -3.85
N SER A 55 -12.14 4.75 -3.85
CA SER A 55 -13.07 3.68 -3.50
C SER A 55 -13.07 2.60 -4.58
N LEU A 56 -12.83 1.36 -4.17
CA LEU A 56 -12.88 0.18 -5.00
C LEU A 56 -14.33 -0.29 -5.12
N LYS A 57 -14.88 -0.22 -6.34
CA LYS A 57 -16.16 -0.87 -6.66
C LYS A 57 -15.96 -2.38 -6.77
N ASN A 58 -15.98 -3.06 -5.63
CA ASN A 58 -15.96 -4.52 -5.57
C ASN A 58 -17.03 -5.02 -4.59
N LYS A 59 -17.26 -6.33 -4.54
CA LYS A 59 -18.30 -6.95 -3.69
C LYS A 59 -18.15 -6.66 -2.19
N TYR A 60 -16.95 -6.32 -1.74
CA TYR A 60 -16.60 -6.21 -0.34
C TYR A 60 -16.49 -4.78 0.15
N ASP A 61 -16.68 -3.81 -0.77
CA ASP A 61 -16.31 -2.41 -0.57
C ASP A 61 -14.85 -2.27 -0.08
N GLY A 62 -14.24 -1.11 -0.25
CA GLY A 62 -12.85 -0.92 0.13
C GLY A 62 -12.26 0.32 -0.48
N THR A 63 -11.14 0.76 0.08
CA THR A 63 -10.40 1.92 -0.43
C THR A 63 -8.99 1.49 -0.76
N LEU A 64 -8.56 1.79 -2.00
CA LEU A 64 -7.15 1.76 -2.36
C LEU A 64 -6.54 3.11 -1.98
N LEU A 65 -5.66 3.09 -0.99
CA LEU A 65 -4.84 4.22 -0.59
C LEU A 65 -3.49 4.15 -1.31
N SER A 66 -3.00 5.30 -1.74
CA SER A 66 -1.66 5.45 -2.31
C SER A 66 -0.98 6.62 -1.64
N ALA A 67 0.22 6.40 -1.08
CA ALA A 67 1.08 7.49 -0.64
C ALA A 67 2.15 7.76 -1.69
N LEU A 68 2.31 9.03 -2.01
CA LEU A 68 3.18 9.56 -3.05
C LEU A 68 4.09 10.62 -2.43
N THR A 69 5.26 10.80 -3.01
CA THR A 69 6.17 11.92 -2.71
C THR A 69 6.63 12.57 -4.00
N LEU A 70 7.47 13.59 -3.89
CA LEU A 70 8.17 14.19 -5.01
C LEU A 70 9.63 13.77 -4.96
N ASP A 71 10.20 13.33 -6.08
CA ASP A 71 11.63 13.10 -6.17
C ASP A 71 12.42 14.41 -6.25
N ALA A 72 13.75 14.33 -6.38
CA ALA A 72 14.62 15.51 -6.49
C ALA A 72 14.35 16.35 -7.75
N ASN A 73 13.65 15.80 -8.75
CA ASN A 73 13.25 16.45 -9.99
C ASN A 73 11.77 16.87 -9.97
N ASP A 74 11.17 16.92 -8.78
CA ASP A 74 9.77 17.29 -8.54
C ASP A 74 8.76 16.41 -9.33
N GLN A 75 9.15 15.16 -9.65
CA GLN A 75 8.26 14.17 -10.25
C GLN A 75 7.56 13.35 -9.16
N ILE A 76 6.32 12.96 -9.44
CA ILE A 76 5.54 12.10 -8.54
C ILE A 76 6.21 10.74 -8.44
N PHE A 77 6.60 10.37 -7.23
CA PHE A 77 7.24 9.10 -6.93
C PHE A 77 6.37 8.30 -5.93
N PRO A 78 5.92 7.09 -6.28
CA PRO A 78 5.08 6.30 -5.39
C PRO A 78 5.89 5.70 -4.24
N LEU A 79 5.36 5.84 -3.02
CA LEU A 79 5.97 5.26 -1.82
C LEU A 79 5.35 3.90 -1.48
N VAL A 80 4.03 3.84 -1.47
CA VAL A 80 3.30 2.70 -0.88
C VAL A 80 1.87 2.64 -1.38
N PHE A 81 1.35 1.41 -1.46
CA PHE A 81 -0.05 1.13 -1.74
C PHE A 81 -0.67 0.36 -0.59
N CYS A 82 -1.92 0.66 -0.25
CA CYS A 82 -2.66 -0.03 0.78
C CYS A 82 -4.12 -0.26 0.35
N VAL A 83 -4.66 -1.43 0.64
CA VAL A 83 -6.10 -1.72 0.50
C VAL A 83 -6.65 -1.87 1.91
N VAL A 84 -7.66 -1.05 2.23
CA VAL A 84 -8.37 -1.05 3.51
C VAL A 84 -9.87 -1.22 3.27
N ASP A 85 -10.63 -1.57 4.30
CA ASP A 85 -12.09 -1.71 4.23
C ASP A 85 -12.82 -0.36 4.08
N SER A 86 -12.31 0.70 4.70
CA SER A 86 -12.77 2.07 4.51
C SER A 86 -11.65 3.10 4.69
N GLU A 87 -11.78 4.25 4.02
CA GLU A 87 -10.85 5.38 4.17
C GLU A 87 -10.89 5.99 5.58
N ASN A 88 -12.06 5.96 6.21
CA ASN A 88 -12.26 6.50 7.54
C ASN A 88 -12.19 5.39 8.59
N ASP A 89 -11.53 5.69 9.70
CA ASP A 89 -11.58 4.88 10.91
C ASP A 89 -13.01 4.97 11.47
N SER A 90 -13.79 3.92 11.25
CA SER A 90 -15.16 3.81 11.79
C SER A 90 -15.19 2.93 13.04
N SER A 91 -14.02 2.68 13.64
CA SER A 91 -13.82 1.82 14.82
C SER A 91 -14.60 2.28 16.05
#